data_AF-A0A2W0A5V1-F1
#
_entry.id   AF-A0A2W0A5V1-F1
#
_cell.length_a   1.000
_cell.length_b   1.000
_cell.length_c   1.000
_cell.angle_alpha   90.00
_cell.angle_beta   90.00
_cell.angle_gamma   90.00
#
_symmetry.space_group_name_H-M   'P 1'
#
loop_
_entity.id
_entity.type
_entity.pdbx_description
1 polymer ?
#
loop_
_entity_poly.entity_id
_entity_poly.type
_entity_poly.pdbx_seq_one_letter_code
_entity_poly.pdbx_strand_id
1 'polypeptide(L)'
;MQTLIAFLVAVVITSFFVRGYLKSLKERDERARAAAEKGKLFSEGPKSQHPHIDVNYCIGCQTCTTVCPEGDVLAMLGGKAV
;
A
#
# COMPACT_ATOMS: atom_id res chain seq x y z
N MET A 1 -6.61 42.52 3.76
CA MET A 1 -7.69 41.89 2.97
C MET A 1 -7.14 40.95 1.90
N GLN A 2 -6.17 41.36 1.08
CA GLN A 2 -5.54 40.47 0.07
C GLN A 2 -4.81 39.25 0.66
N THR A 3 -4.15 39.41 1.81
CA THR A 3 -3.47 38.30 2.52
C THR A 3 -4.46 37.22 2.99
N LEU A 4 -5.63 37.61 3.51
CA LEU A 4 -6.68 36.67 3.94
C LEU A 4 -7.24 35.87 2.76
N ILE A 5 -7.46 36.52 1.61
CA ILE A 5 -7.92 35.85 0.39
C ILE A 5 -6.87 34.86 -0.10
N ALA A 6 -5.58 35.23 -0.09
CA ALA A 6 -4.50 34.33 -0.47
C ALA A 6 -4.43 33.09 0.43
N PHE A 7 -4.58 33.23 1.75
CA PHE A 7 -4.61 32.10 2.68
C PHE A 7 -5.83 31.19 2.45
N LEU A 8 -7.02 31.76 2.23
CA LEU A 8 -8.21 30.96 1.93
C LEU A 8 -8.04 30.14 0.65
N VAL A 9 -7.54 30.76 -0.42
CA VAL A 9 -7.27 30.05 -1.68
C VAL A 9 -6.24 28.95 -1.48
N ALA A 10 -5.15 29.22 -0.75
CA ALA A 10 -4.13 28.21 -0.45
C ALA A 10 -4.73 27.02 0.33
N VAL A 11 -5.51 27.27 1.38
CA VAL A 11 -6.17 26.21 2.17
C VAL A 11 -7.11 25.39 1.31
N VAL A 12 -7.92 26.03 0.46
CA VAL A 12 -8.85 25.32 -0.43
C VAL A 12 -8.09 24.42 -1.39
N ILE A 13 -7.07 24.93 -2.07
CA ILE A 13 -6.26 24.17 -3.03
C ILE A 13 -5.53 23.02 -2.32
N THR A 14 -4.82 23.29 -1.23
CA THR A 14 -4.10 22.26 -0.47
C THR A 14 -5.06 21.19 0.05
N SER A 15 -6.21 21.59 0.60
CA SER A 15 -7.19 20.64 1.12
C SER A 15 -7.76 19.72 0.04
N PHE A 16 -7.96 20.23 -1.18
CA PHE A 16 -8.44 19.44 -2.31
C PHE A 16 -7.45 18.31 -2.65
N PHE A 17 -6.16 18.65 -2.81
CA PHE A 17 -5.13 17.65 -3.10
C PHE A 17 -4.90 16.68 -1.95
N VAL A 18 -4.81 17.17 -0.71
CA VAL A 18 -4.60 16.34 0.48
C VAL A 18 -5.74 15.34 0.67
N ARG A 19 -7.00 15.75 0.48
CA ARG A 19 -8.15 14.83 0.58
C ARG A 19 -8.10 13.72 -0.46
N GLY A 20 -7.75 14.04 -1.71
CA GLY A 20 -7.57 13.03 -2.75
C GLY A 20 -6.44 12.04 -2.43
N TYR A 21 -5.30 12.56 -1.95
CA TYR A 21 -4.17 11.73 -1.53
C TYR A 21 -4.52 10.80 -0.36
N LEU A 22 -5.15 11.31 0.70
CA LEU A 22 -5.57 10.52 1.86
C LEU A 22 -6.57 9.42 1.48
N LYS A 23 -7.53 9.72 0.58
CA LYS A 23 -8.47 8.71 0.07
C LYS A 23 -7.73 7.60 -0.68
N SER A 24 -6.81 7.97 -1.57
CA SER A 24 -6.00 7.00 -2.33
C SER A 24 -5.13 6.13 -1.42
N LEU A 25 -4.53 6.73 -0.37
CA LEU A 25 -3.76 5.98 0.62
C LEU A 25 -4.62 4.92 1.33
N LYS A 26 -5.83 5.30 1.76
CA LYS A 26 -6.76 4.37 2.43
C LYS A 26 -7.13 3.20 1.51
N GLU A 27 -7.51 3.48 0.26
CA GLU A 27 -7.87 2.44 -0.70
C GLU A 27 -6.69 1.51 -1.06
N ARG A 28 -5.44 2.01 -1.03
CA ARG A 28 -4.24 1.20 -1.24
C ARG A 28 -3.95 0.31 -0.03
N ASP A 29 -4.09 0.83 1.18
CA ASP A 29 -3.92 0.06 2.42
C ASP A 29 -4.95 -1.07 2.53
N GLU A 30 -6.21 -0.79 2.23
CA GLU A 30 -7.28 -1.79 2.21
C GLU A 30 -6.99 -2.92 1.20
N ARG A 31 -6.56 -2.56 -0.02
CA ARG A 31 -6.16 -3.56 -1.04
C ARG A 31 -4.95 -4.38 -0.61
N ALA A 32 -3.95 -3.75 -0.02
CA ALA A 32 -2.77 -4.45 0.47
C ALA A 32 -3.09 -5.42 1.61
N ARG A 33 -3.99 -5.05 2.53
CA ARG A 33 -4.48 -5.97 3.58
C ARG A 33 -5.27 -7.13 2.99
N ALA A 34 -6.14 -6.87 2.02
CA ALA A 34 -6.92 -7.92 1.36
C ALA A 34 -6.01 -8.94 0.66
N ALA A 35 -4.95 -8.47 -0.02
CA ALA A 35 -3.96 -9.34 -0.63
C ALA A 35 -3.19 -10.17 0.40
N ALA A 36 -2.73 -9.56 1.50
CA ALA A 36 -2.05 -10.28 2.57
C ALA A 36 -2.95 -11.35 3.24
N GLU A 37 -4.25 -11.06 3.42
CA GLU A 37 -5.22 -12.07 3.88
C GLU A 37 -5.42 -13.19 2.84
N LYS A 38 -5.44 -12.85 1.54
CA LYS A 38 -5.52 -13.82 0.46
C LYS A 38 -4.31 -14.76 0.42
N GLY A 39 -3.09 -14.25 0.67
CA GLY A 39 -1.88 -15.07 0.73
C GLY A 39 -1.82 -16.05 1.90
N LYS A 40 -2.64 -15.86 2.94
CA LYS A 40 -2.82 -16.87 4.01
C LYS A 40 -3.69 -18.04 3.58
N LEU A 41 -4.52 -17.84 2.55
CA LEU A 41 -5.40 -18.86 1.99
C LEU A 41 -4.63 -19.75 1.01
N PHE A 42 -5.23 -20.88 0.66
CA PHE A 42 -4.60 -21.95 -0.10
C PHE A 42 -4.10 -21.47 -1.48
N SER A 43 -2.81 -21.67 -1.75
CA SER A 43 -2.24 -21.63 -3.10
C SER A 43 -2.41 -22.98 -3.78
N GLU A 44 -2.65 -22.98 -5.10
CA GLU A 44 -2.63 -24.22 -5.90
C GLU A 44 -1.21 -24.81 -6.03
N GLY A 45 -0.17 -24.04 -5.69
CA GLY A 45 1.23 -24.46 -5.74
C GLY A 45 1.70 -25.30 -4.53
N PRO A 46 2.90 -25.91 -4.62
CA PRO A 46 3.50 -26.63 -3.50
C PRO A 46 3.72 -25.74 -2.28
N LYS A 47 3.28 -26.20 -1.11
CA LYS A 47 3.29 -25.37 0.11
C LYS A 47 4.68 -24.95 0.61
N SER A 48 5.74 -25.57 0.12
CA SER A 48 7.12 -25.20 0.42
C SER A 48 7.65 -24.02 -0.41
N GLN A 49 6.88 -23.52 -1.39
CA GLN A 49 7.29 -22.41 -2.25
C GLN A 49 6.83 -21.03 -1.76
N HIS A 50 5.97 -20.95 -0.72
CA HIS A 50 5.58 -19.66 -0.17
C HIS A 50 6.74 -19.06 0.65
N PRO A 51 7.17 -17.83 0.36
CA PRO A 51 8.25 -17.20 1.12
C PRO A 51 7.80 -16.87 2.54
N HIS A 52 8.60 -17.24 3.53
CA HIS A 52 8.45 -16.70 4.88
C HIS A 52 9.15 -15.35 4.95
N ILE A 53 8.38 -14.26 4.92
CA ILE A 53 8.94 -12.91 4.93
C ILE A 53 9.35 -12.53 6.36
N ASP A 54 10.65 -12.36 6.58
CA ASP A 54 11.16 -11.73 7.79
C ASP A 54 11.19 -10.21 7.62
N VAL A 55 10.31 -9.51 8.33
CA VAL A 55 10.17 -8.06 8.29
C VAL A 55 11.39 -7.31 8.82
N ASN A 56 12.24 -7.96 9.62
CA ASN A 56 13.49 -7.37 10.11
C ASN A 56 14.52 -7.23 8.98
N TYR A 57 14.55 -8.19 8.05
CA TYR A 57 15.47 -8.18 6.90
C TYR A 57 14.87 -7.53 5.65
N CYS A 58 13.54 -7.41 5.56
CA CYS A 58 12.88 -6.77 4.43
C CYS A 58 13.29 -5.29 4.30
N ILE A 59 13.89 -4.91 3.17
CA ILE A 59 14.33 -3.52 2.90
C ILE A 59 13.29 -2.66 2.17
N GLY A 60 12.13 -3.23 1.84
CA GLY A 60 11.05 -2.49 1.17
C GLY A 60 11.24 -2.26 -0.33
N CYS A 61 12.07 -3.05 -1.02
CA CYS A 61 12.32 -2.91 -2.47
C CYS A 61 11.15 -3.31 -3.37
N GLN A 62 10.09 -3.91 -2.81
CA GLN A 62 8.86 -4.31 -3.49
C GLN A 62 9.00 -5.40 -4.59
N THR A 63 10.21 -5.84 -4.95
CA THR A 63 10.44 -6.82 -6.02
C THR A 63 9.63 -8.11 -5.87
N CYS A 64 9.59 -8.70 -4.67
CA CYS A 64 8.85 -9.94 -4.42
C CYS A 64 7.35 -9.81 -4.73
N THR A 65 6.73 -8.70 -4.34
CA THR A 65 5.30 -8.46 -4.58
C THR A 65 5.00 -8.21 -6.06
N THR A 66 5.94 -7.63 -6.82
CA THR A 66 5.75 -7.37 -8.26
C THR A 66 5.95 -8.59 -9.14
N VAL A 67 6.77 -9.55 -8.70
CA VAL A 67 7.11 -10.75 -9.49
C VAL A 67 6.36 -11.99 -9.04
N CYS A 68 5.50 -11.88 -8.02
CA CYS A 68 4.74 -13.00 -7.50
C CYS A 68 3.86 -13.58 -8.64
N PRO A 69 4.03 -14.86 -9.00
CA PRO A 69 3.26 -15.47 -10.08
C PRO A 69 1.77 -15.64 -9.72
N GLU A 70 1.45 -15.64 -8.44
CA GLU A 70 0.09 -15.74 -7.91
C GLU A 70 -0.64 -14.37 -7.90
N GLY A 71 0.10 -13.27 -8.14
CA GLY A 71 -0.47 -11.94 -8.29
C GLY A 71 -0.86 -11.29 -6.96
N ASP A 72 -2.15 -11.25 -6.66
CA ASP A 72 -2.77 -10.44 -5.60
C ASP A 72 -2.75 -11.11 -4.21
N VAL A 73 -1.73 -11.90 -3.92
CA VAL A 73 -1.56 -12.62 -2.64
C VAL A 73 -0.45 -12.03 -1.75
N LEU A 74 0.34 -11.10 -2.28
CA LEU A 74 1.46 -10.45 -1.61
C LEU A 74 1.34 -8.93 -1.78
N ALA A 75 1.59 -8.18 -0.71
CA ALA A 75 1.49 -6.73 -0.75
C ALA A 75 2.54 -6.02 0.11
N MET A 76 2.61 -4.71 -0.05
CA MET A 76 3.44 -3.84 0.79
C MET A 76 2.57 -3.16 1.85
N LEU A 77 2.84 -3.40 3.13
CA LEU A 77 2.24 -2.69 4.26
C LEU A 77 3.34 -2.08 5.12
N GLY A 78 3.23 -0.78 5.44
CA GLY A 78 4.22 -0.09 6.27
C GLY A 78 5.65 -0.13 5.72
N GLY A 79 5.82 -0.23 4.39
CA GLY A 79 7.13 -0.35 3.75
C GLY A 79 7.75 -1.75 3.81
N LYS A 80 6.99 -2.76 4.26
CA LYS A 80 7.42 -4.15 4.35
C LYS A 80 6.51 -5.04 3.51
N ALA A 81 7.06 -6.10 2.95
CA ALA A 81 6.26 -7.10 2.25
C ALA A 81 5.52 -7.98 3.28
N VAL A 82 4.27 -8.31 2.97
CA VAL A 82 3.36 -9.11 3.80
C VAL A 82 2.44 -9.98 2.95
#